data_AF-A0AA39DRE0-F1
#
_entry.id   AF-A0AA39DRE0-F1
#
_cell.length_a   1.000
_cell.length_b   1.000
_cell.length_c   1.000
_cell.angle_alpha   90.00
_cell.angle_beta   90.00
_cell.angle_gamma   90.00
#
_symmetry.space_group_name_H-M   'P 1'
#
loop_
_entity.id
_entity.type
_entity.pdbx_description
1 polymer ?
#
loop_
_entity_poly.entity_id
_entity_poly.type
_entity_poly.pdbx_seq_one_letter_code
_entity_poly.pdbx_strand_id
1 'polypeptide(L)'
;MNGYGAWQNISKTVIGMKCSLNDDNPPFNYGIYTPALSSDIIASESFFTKFCYCLWWGLQNLSTLGQGLQTSTYAGEVLFSITLAILGLILMALLIGNMQTYLQSLTVRLEEMRIKRRDSEQWMHHRMLPQGLRERVRRYDQYKWLETRGVDEESLVQTLPKDLRRDIKRHLCLNLVRRVPLFANMDERLLDAICERLQPSLFTEKTYLVREGDPVDEMLFIIRGRLESVTTDGGRSGFFNRGLLKEGDFCGEELLTWALDPKSSSNLPSSTRTVKALAEVEAFALTAEELKFVAGQFRRLHSRQVQQTFRFYSQQWRTWAACFIQAAWRRYSRRKMAELRHKEEVEEYEEEEEEYGEEDQEARRLVGDGGGSSTLGATILASRFAANALRGIHRFRSSSSTELVKLQKPPEPDFTIEDTD
;
A
#
# COMPACT_ATOMS: atom_id res chain seq x y z
N MET A 1 -55.03 -73.74 -49.04
CA MET A 1 -55.25 -73.78 -47.58
C MET A 1 -56.50 -72.97 -47.26
N ASN A 2 -57.70 -73.56 -47.38
CA ASN A 2 -58.98 -72.83 -47.28
C ASN A 2 -59.38 -72.47 -45.83
N GLY A 3 -58.67 -72.97 -44.83
CA GLY A 3 -58.93 -72.66 -43.42
C GLY A 3 -58.26 -71.39 -42.91
N TYR A 4 -57.16 -70.94 -43.53
CA TYR A 4 -56.37 -69.82 -43.02
C TYR A 4 -57.09 -68.46 -43.15
N GLY A 5 -57.70 -68.19 -44.31
CA GLY A 5 -58.45 -66.94 -44.52
C GLY A 5 -59.73 -66.87 -43.66
N ALA A 6 -60.41 -68.00 -43.48
CA ALA A 6 -61.57 -68.09 -42.58
C ALA A 6 -61.17 -67.90 -41.11
N TRP A 7 -60.09 -68.55 -40.67
CA TRP A 7 -59.53 -68.36 -39.33
C TRP A 7 -59.06 -66.93 -39.10
N GLN A 8 -58.43 -66.28 -40.09
CA GLN A 8 -57.95 -64.90 -39.98
C GLN A 8 -59.11 -63.90 -39.87
N ASN A 9 -60.20 -64.12 -40.62
CA ASN A 9 -61.41 -63.28 -40.50
C ASN A 9 -62.09 -63.49 -39.14
N ILE A 10 -62.24 -64.73 -38.67
CA ILE A 10 -62.82 -65.03 -37.35
C ILE A 10 -61.93 -64.48 -36.21
N SER A 11 -60.62 -64.61 -36.35
CA SER A 11 -59.66 -64.06 -35.38
C SER A 11 -59.74 -62.53 -35.33
N LYS A 12 -59.78 -61.86 -36.48
CA LYS A 12 -59.97 -60.40 -36.54
C LYS A 12 -61.29 -59.94 -35.94
N THR A 13 -62.39 -60.66 -36.18
CA THR A 13 -63.70 -60.31 -35.59
C THR A 13 -63.74 -60.58 -34.09
N VAL A 14 -63.19 -61.70 -33.61
CA VAL A 14 -63.11 -62.04 -32.18
C VAL A 14 -62.20 -61.08 -31.42
N ILE A 15 -61.03 -60.73 -31.99
CA ILE A 15 -60.13 -59.75 -31.41
C ILE A 15 -60.79 -58.37 -31.44
N GLY A 16 -61.40 -57.95 -32.55
CA GLY A 16 -62.10 -56.67 -32.63
C GLY A 16 -63.25 -56.53 -31.63
N MET A 17 -63.94 -57.63 -31.31
CA MET A 17 -65.09 -57.64 -30.39
C MET A 17 -64.71 -57.82 -28.91
N LYS A 18 -63.59 -58.50 -28.61
CA LYS A 18 -63.10 -58.69 -27.22
C LYS A 18 -62.00 -57.70 -26.82
N CYS A 19 -61.41 -56.98 -27.78
CA CYS A 19 -60.31 -56.05 -27.57
C CYS A 19 -60.60 -54.66 -28.16
N SER A 20 -61.85 -54.19 -28.06
CA SER A 20 -62.24 -52.85 -28.50
C SER A 20 -61.73 -51.78 -27.52
N LEU A 21 -61.09 -50.73 -28.06
CA LEU A 21 -60.57 -49.58 -27.30
C LEU A 21 -61.61 -48.46 -27.09
N ASN A 22 -62.72 -48.51 -27.83
CA ASN A 22 -63.67 -47.40 -27.99
C ASN A 22 -64.95 -47.53 -27.15
N ASP A 23 -65.07 -48.57 -26.30
CA ASP A 23 -66.23 -48.76 -25.43
C ASP A 23 -65.99 -48.12 -24.07
N ASP A 24 -67.03 -47.54 -23.46
CA ASP A 24 -66.96 -46.86 -22.15
C ASP A 24 -66.60 -47.81 -20.98
N ASN A 25 -66.62 -49.13 -21.22
CA ASN A 25 -66.26 -50.17 -20.24
C ASN A 25 -65.60 -51.38 -20.95
N PRO A 26 -64.32 -51.28 -21.35
CA PRO A 26 -63.67 -52.34 -22.11
C PRO A 26 -63.48 -53.60 -21.25
N PRO A 27 -63.60 -54.81 -21.82
CA PRO A 27 -63.46 -56.07 -21.08
C PRO A 27 -62.03 -56.35 -20.60
N PHE A 28 -61.02 -55.63 -21.13
CA PHE A 28 -59.62 -55.75 -20.75
C PHE A 28 -59.01 -54.36 -20.53
N ASN A 29 -58.37 -54.14 -19.37
CA ASN A 29 -57.66 -52.92 -19.07
C ASN A 29 -56.23 -52.99 -19.61
N TYR A 30 -55.97 -52.27 -20.70
CA TYR A 30 -54.67 -52.20 -21.38
C TYR A 30 -53.61 -51.37 -20.64
N GLY A 31 -53.96 -50.74 -19.51
CA GLY A 31 -53.04 -50.05 -18.62
C GLY A 31 -52.10 -49.10 -19.36
N ILE A 32 -50.79 -49.33 -19.21
CA ILE A 32 -49.72 -48.51 -19.79
C ILE A 32 -49.68 -48.51 -21.32
N TYR A 33 -50.32 -49.49 -21.97
CA TYR A 33 -50.34 -49.64 -23.43
C TYR A 33 -51.53 -48.92 -24.10
N THR A 34 -52.51 -48.45 -23.32
CA THR A 34 -53.71 -47.77 -23.83
C THR A 34 -53.37 -46.58 -24.75
N PRO A 35 -52.41 -45.68 -24.41
CA PRO A 35 -52.07 -44.57 -25.29
C PRO A 35 -51.45 -45.02 -26.62
N ALA A 36 -50.62 -46.06 -26.60
CA ALA A 36 -49.95 -46.60 -27.80
C ALA A 36 -50.94 -47.29 -28.76
N LEU A 37 -51.99 -47.90 -28.20
CA LEU A 37 -53.07 -48.53 -28.94
C LEU A 37 -54.05 -47.49 -29.51
N SER A 38 -54.40 -46.45 -28.74
CA SER A 38 -55.28 -45.36 -29.20
C SER A 38 -54.70 -44.51 -30.33
N SER A 39 -53.38 -44.40 -30.40
CA SER A 39 -52.66 -43.61 -31.41
C SER A 39 -52.32 -44.42 -32.68
N ASP A 40 -52.70 -45.70 -32.74
CA ASP A 40 -52.45 -46.66 -33.84
C ASP A 40 -50.97 -46.76 -34.30
N ILE A 41 -50.04 -46.42 -33.39
CA ILE A 41 -48.60 -46.39 -33.67
C ILE A 41 -48.05 -47.80 -33.89
N ILE A 42 -48.73 -48.80 -33.35
CA ILE A 42 -48.38 -50.22 -33.53
C ILE A 42 -48.59 -50.63 -35.01
N ALA A 43 -49.62 -50.13 -35.68
CA ALA A 43 -49.94 -50.43 -37.07
C ALA A 43 -49.09 -49.61 -38.08
N SER A 44 -48.49 -48.50 -37.68
CA SER A 44 -47.63 -47.68 -38.56
C SER A 44 -46.40 -48.47 -39.05
N GLU A 45 -46.13 -48.50 -40.36
CA GLU A 45 -44.92 -49.16 -40.91
C GLU A 45 -43.65 -48.29 -40.82
N SER A 46 -43.80 -46.99 -40.58
CA SER A 46 -42.67 -46.06 -40.55
C SER A 46 -41.84 -46.17 -39.27
N PHE A 47 -40.58 -46.61 -39.41
CA PHE A 47 -39.65 -46.78 -38.28
C PHE A 47 -39.41 -45.47 -37.51
N PHE A 48 -39.23 -44.35 -38.21
CA PHE A 48 -38.94 -43.06 -37.59
C PHE A 48 -40.06 -42.60 -36.65
N THR A 49 -41.32 -42.74 -37.06
CA THR A 49 -42.50 -42.38 -36.25
C THR A 49 -42.59 -43.24 -34.99
N LYS A 50 -42.35 -44.56 -35.12
CA LYS A 50 -42.29 -45.48 -33.97
C LYS A 50 -41.17 -45.10 -33.00
N PHE A 51 -39.98 -44.79 -33.50
CA PHE A 51 -38.84 -44.39 -32.67
C PHE A 51 -39.10 -43.08 -31.92
N CYS A 52 -39.58 -42.03 -32.60
CA CYS A 52 -39.88 -40.74 -31.96
C CYS A 52 -40.96 -40.86 -30.88
N TYR A 53 -42.00 -41.67 -31.11
CA TYR A 53 -43.02 -41.92 -30.10
C TYR A 53 -42.47 -42.66 -28.89
N CYS A 54 -41.70 -43.75 -29.09
CA CYS A 54 -41.08 -44.49 -28.00
C CYS A 54 -40.10 -43.62 -27.20
N LEU A 55 -39.32 -42.76 -27.89
CA LEU A 55 -38.39 -41.83 -27.25
C LEU A 55 -39.14 -40.78 -26.42
N TRP A 56 -40.19 -40.17 -26.97
CA TRP A 56 -41.06 -39.23 -26.25
C TRP A 56 -41.70 -39.89 -25.03
N TRP A 57 -42.28 -41.08 -25.19
CA TRP A 57 -42.89 -41.84 -24.10
C TRP A 57 -41.87 -42.17 -23.00
N GLY A 58 -40.65 -42.58 -23.37
CA GLY A 58 -39.56 -42.81 -22.43
C GLY A 58 -39.14 -41.55 -21.69
N LEU A 59 -38.93 -40.44 -22.41
CA LEU A 59 -38.53 -39.15 -21.85
C LEU A 59 -39.60 -38.59 -20.89
N GLN A 60 -40.88 -38.70 -21.27
CA GLN A 60 -42.01 -38.26 -20.46
C GLN A 60 -42.04 -38.98 -19.10
N ASN A 61 -41.88 -40.30 -19.10
CA ASN A 61 -41.89 -41.10 -17.87
C ASN A 61 -40.62 -40.94 -17.03
N LEU A 62 -39.48 -40.71 -17.66
CA LEU A 62 -38.21 -40.49 -16.97
C LEU A 62 -38.11 -39.09 -16.35
N SER A 63 -38.74 -38.08 -16.97
CA SER A 63 -38.68 -36.67 -16.53
C SER A 63 -39.47 -36.37 -15.26
N THR A 64 -40.25 -37.32 -14.71
CA THR A 64 -41.16 -37.22 -13.55
C THR A 64 -42.29 -36.18 -13.66
N LEU A 65 -42.09 -35.09 -14.41
CA LEU A 65 -43.03 -33.98 -14.63
C LEU A 65 -44.22 -34.35 -15.52
N GLY A 66 -44.05 -35.36 -16.38
CA GLY A 66 -45.10 -35.85 -17.29
C GLY A 66 -45.61 -37.24 -16.95
N GLN A 67 -45.29 -37.79 -15.78
CA GLN A 67 -45.62 -39.16 -15.44
C GLN A 67 -47.13 -39.32 -15.22
N GLY A 68 -47.78 -40.03 -16.15
CA GLY A 68 -49.22 -40.29 -16.16
C GLY A 68 -49.53 -41.77 -16.38
N LEU A 69 -48.66 -42.67 -15.90
CA LEU A 69 -48.82 -44.11 -16.09
C LEU A 69 -50.02 -44.62 -15.31
N GLN A 70 -51.03 -45.07 -16.03
CA GLN A 70 -52.15 -45.82 -15.48
C GLN A 70 -51.84 -47.32 -15.61
N THR A 71 -51.43 -47.96 -14.52
CA THR A 71 -51.12 -49.39 -14.52
C THR A 71 -52.39 -50.23 -14.47
N SER A 72 -52.42 -51.35 -15.19
CA SER A 72 -53.44 -52.39 -14.98
C SER A 72 -53.16 -53.16 -13.68
N THR A 73 -54.03 -54.11 -13.32
CA THR A 73 -53.84 -54.97 -12.13
C THR A 73 -52.75 -56.04 -12.31
N TYR A 74 -52.02 -56.01 -13.44
CA TYR A 74 -51.00 -56.98 -13.77
C TYR A 74 -49.67 -56.68 -13.03
N ALA A 75 -49.18 -57.64 -12.27
CA ALA A 75 -48.02 -57.46 -11.40
C ALA A 75 -46.73 -57.04 -12.16
N GLY A 76 -46.53 -57.51 -13.39
CA GLY A 76 -45.35 -57.15 -14.19
C GLY A 76 -45.38 -55.69 -14.67
N GLU A 77 -46.55 -55.15 -15.00
CA GLU A 77 -46.73 -53.73 -15.38
C GLU A 77 -46.51 -52.82 -14.18
N VAL A 78 -47.02 -53.22 -13.01
CA VAL A 78 -46.84 -52.49 -11.76
C VAL A 78 -45.36 -52.46 -11.37
N LEU A 79 -44.66 -53.61 -11.39
CA LEU A 79 -43.24 -53.67 -11.06
C LEU A 79 -42.38 -52.85 -12.04
N PHE A 80 -42.66 -52.92 -13.34
CA PHE A 80 -41.97 -52.11 -14.35
C PHE A 80 -42.23 -50.61 -14.17
N SER A 81 -43.45 -50.23 -13.82
CA SER A 81 -43.79 -48.82 -13.58
C SER A 81 -43.13 -48.29 -12.30
N ILE A 82 -43.02 -49.12 -11.26
CA ILE A 82 -42.28 -48.79 -10.03
C ILE A 82 -40.79 -48.60 -10.33
N THR A 83 -40.16 -49.50 -11.10
CA THR A 83 -38.74 -49.35 -11.43
C THR A 83 -38.48 -48.11 -12.27
N LEU A 84 -39.32 -47.83 -13.27
CA LEU A 84 -39.23 -46.59 -14.06
C LEU A 84 -39.41 -45.33 -13.19
N ALA A 85 -40.37 -45.33 -12.27
CA ALA A 85 -40.59 -44.21 -11.36
C ALA A 85 -39.36 -43.96 -10.47
N ILE A 86 -38.79 -45.01 -9.88
CA ILE A 86 -37.58 -44.90 -9.05
C ILE A 86 -36.39 -44.39 -9.88
N LEU A 87 -36.20 -44.92 -11.09
CA LEU A 87 -35.10 -44.52 -11.97
C LEU A 87 -35.23 -43.06 -12.42
N GLY A 88 -36.46 -42.62 -12.75
CA GLY A 88 -36.76 -41.23 -13.09
C GLY A 88 -36.52 -40.28 -11.91
N LEU A 89 -36.97 -40.65 -10.70
CA LEU A 89 -36.72 -39.88 -9.49
C LEU A 89 -35.21 -39.73 -9.19
N ILE A 90 -34.44 -40.81 -9.30
CA ILE A 90 -32.99 -40.78 -9.11
C ILE A 90 -32.32 -39.88 -10.15
N LEU A 91 -32.69 -40.02 -11.44
CA LEU A 91 -32.09 -39.24 -12.52
C LEU A 91 -32.41 -37.74 -12.36
N MET A 92 -33.65 -37.40 -12.01
CA MET A 92 -34.04 -36.01 -11.78
C MET A 92 -33.35 -35.42 -10.56
N ALA A 93 -33.23 -36.18 -9.46
CA ALA A 93 -32.49 -35.74 -8.28
C ALA A 93 -31.01 -35.49 -8.59
N LEU A 94 -30.36 -36.35 -9.38
CA LEU A 94 -28.98 -36.15 -9.83
C LEU A 94 -28.84 -34.92 -10.73
N LEU A 95 -29.77 -34.72 -11.67
CA LEU A 95 -29.78 -33.54 -12.54
C LEU A 95 -29.92 -32.25 -11.73
N ILE A 96 -30.88 -32.19 -10.80
CA ILE A 96 -31.08 -31.04 -9.92
C ILE A 96 -29.84 -30.81 -9.05
N GLY A 97 -29.28 -31.85 -8.42
CA GLY A 97 -28.12 -31.74 -7.55
C GLY A 97 -26.86 -31.25 -8.29
N ASN A 98 -26.62 -31.78 -9.49
CA ASN A 98 -25.51 -31.35 -10.34
C ASN A 98 -25.69 -29.90 -10.81
N MET A 99 -26.90 -29.53 -11.27
CA MET A 99 -27.22 -28.15 -11.68
C MET A 99 -27.08 -27.18 -10.52
N GLN A 100 -27.55 -27.55 -9.32
CA GLN A 100 -27.41 -26.73 -8.12
C GLN A 100 -25.94 -26.53 -7.78
N THR A 101 -25.13 -27.60 -7.78
CA THR A 101 -23.68 -27.52 -7.50
C THR A 101 -22.96 -26.65 -8.54
N TYR A 102 -23.31 -26.78 -9.82
CA TYR A 102 -22.76 -25.96 -10.89
C TYR A 102 -23.10 -24.48 -10.70
N LEU A 103 -24.39 -24.15 -10.50
CA LEU A 103 -24.83 -22.77 -10.27
C LEU A 103 -24.24 -22.16 -9.00
N GLN A 104 -24.12 -22.96 -7.93
CA GLN A 104 -23.45 -22.53 -6.70
C GLN A 104 -21.98 -22.20 -6.98
N SER A 105 -21.24 -23.06 -7.68
CA SER A 105 -19.82 -22.79 -7.99
C SER A 105 -19.60 -21.51 -8.79
N LEU A 106 -20.54 -21.14 -9.68
CA LEU A 106 -20.51 -19.86 -10.40
C LEU A 106 -20.83 -18.65 -9.51
N THR A 107 -21.69 -18.82 -8.50
CA THR A 107 -22.21 -17.71 -7.68
C THR A 107 -21.48 -17.51 -6.36
N VAL A 108 -20.68 -18.47 -5.91
CA VAL A 108 -19.95 -18.41 -4.62
C VAL A 108 -19.18 -17.10 -4.46
N ARG A 109 -18.38 -16.70 -5.46
CA ARG A 109 -17.58 -15.46 -5.36
C ARG A 109 -18.43 -14.20 -5.31
N LEU A 110 -19.53 -14.18 -6.06
CA LEU A 110 -20.45 -13.04 -6.06
C LEU A 110 -21.17 -12.92 -4.71
N GLU A 111 -21.55 -14.05 -4.11
CA GLU A 111 -22.24 -14.06 -2.83
C GLU A 111 -21.29 -13.76 -1.66
N GLU A 112 -20.07 -14.29 -1.67
CA GLU A 112 -19.01 -13.96 -0.70
C GLU A 112 -18.80 -12.43 -0.62
N MET A 113 -18.71 -11.77 -1.78
CA MET A 113 -18.65 -10.31 -1.84
C MET A 113 -19.89 -9.63 -1.29
N ARG A 114 -21.07 -10.10 -1.72
CA ARG A 114 -22.34 -9.49 -1.35
C ARG A 114 -22.52 -9.52 0.16
N ILE A 115 -22.16 -10.64 0.79
CA ILE A 115 -22.14 -10.82 2.25
C ILE A 115 -21.14 -9.85 2.88
N LYS A 116 -19.87 -9.85 2.47
CA LYS A 116 -18.84 -8.93 3.01
C LYS A 116 -19.28 -7.45 2.94
N ARG A 117 -19.85 -7.03 1.81
CA ARG A 117 -20.36 -5.67 1.62
C ARG A 117 -21.53 -5.37 2.56
N ARG A 118 -22.49 -6.28 2.69
CA ARG A 118 -23.63 -6.12 3.59
C ARG A 118 -23.17 -6.01 5.05
N ASP A 119 -22.23 -6.85 5.45
CA ASP A 119 -21.73 -6.89 6.83
C ASP A 119 -20.94 -5.62 7.16
N SER A 120 -20.11 -5.13 6.22
CA SER A 120 -19.43 -3.82 6.31
C SER A 120 -20.45 -2.67 6.48
N GLU A 121 -21.49 -2.62 5.65
CA GLU A 121 -22.54 -1.59 5.75
C GLU A 121 -23.30 -1.64 7.09
N GLN A 122 -23.67 -2.85 7.54
CA GLN A 122 -24.34 -3.04 8.82
C GLN A 122 -23.46 -2.59 9.99
N TRP A 123 -22.17 -2.94 9.96
CA TRP A 123 -21.20 -2.50 10.95
C TRP A 123 -21.05 -0.97 10.97
N MET A 124 -20.92 -0.33 9.79
CA MET A 124 -20.85 1.13 9.66
C MET A 124 -22.12 1.85 10.14
N HIS A 125 -23.28 1.23 9.91
CA HIS A 125 -24.56 1.73 10.38
C HIS A 125 -24.65 1.66 11.91
N HIS A 126 -24.32 0.50 12.48
CA HIS A 126 -24.35 0.26 13.92
C HIS A 126 -23.39 1.19 14.69
N ARG A 127 -22.22 1.50 14.12
CA ARG A 127 -21.25 2.44 14.70
C ARG A 127 -21.56 3.92 14.43
N MET A 128 -22.66 4.23 13.74
CA MET A 128 -23.08 5.60 13.41
C MET A 128 -21.98 6.42 12.72
N LEU A 129 -21.20 5.81 11.82
CA LEU A 129 -20.12 6.52 11.14
C LEU A 129 -20.66 7.69 10.30
N PRO A 130 -19.94 8.84 10.23
CA PRO A 130 -20.33 9.95 9.38
C PRO A 130 -20.32 9.56 7.90
N GLN A 131 -21.19 10.19 7.11
CA GLN A 131 -21.38 9.85 5.69
C GLN A 131 -20.08 9.91 4.88
N GLY A 132 -19.26 10.95 5.09
CA GLY A 132 -17.97 11.07 4.40
C GLY A 132 -16.99 9.91 4.71
N LEU A 133 -17.03 9.36 5.92
CA LEU A 133 -16.20 8.20 6.27
C LEU A 133 -16.75 6.92 5.63
N ARG A 134 -18.08 6.74 5.62
CA ARG A 134 -18.75 5.61 4.95
C ARG A 134 -18.42 5.57 3.46
N GLU A 135 -18.47 6.72 2.79
CA GLU A 135 -18.12 6.84 1.37
C GLU A 135 -16.65 6.50 1.10
N ARG A 136 -15.73 6.84 2.02
CA ARG A 136 -14.33 6.45 1.91
C ARG A 136 -14.14 4.94 2.07
N VAL A 137 -14.80 4.32 3.04
CA VAL A 137 -14.75 2.85 3.22
C VAL A 137 -15.32 2.14 1.99
N ARG A 138 -16.47 2.59 1.47
CA ARG A 138 -17.05 2.03 0.24
C ARG A 138 -16.09 2.12 -0.96
N ARG A 139 -15.41 3.25 -1.12
CA ARG A 139 -14.42 3.42 -2.20
C ARG A 139 -13.24 2.46 -2.04
N TYR A 140 -12.72 2.33 -0.82
CA TYR A 140 -11.66 1.37 -0.51
C TYR A 140 -12.08 -0.07 -0.82
N ASP A 141 -13.24 -0.51 -0.36
CA ASP A 141 -13.75 -1.86 -0.60
C ASP A 141 -13.97 -2.14 -2.09
N GLN A 142 -14.47 -1.15 -2.84
CA GLN A 142 -14.63 -1.24 -4.30
C GLN A 142 -13.29 -1.36 -5.02
N TYR A 143 -12.31 -0.53 -4.66
CA TYR A 143 -10.99 -0.56 -5.30
C TYR A 143 -10.26 -1.89 -4.98
N LYS A 144 -10.24 -2.28 -3.71
CA LYS A 144 -9.68 -3.57 -3.27
C LYS A 144 -10.30 -4.74 -4.03
N TRP A 145 -11.61 -4.72 -4.25
CA TRP A 145 -12.29 -5.74 -5.04
C TRP A 145 -11.87 -5.75 -6.51
N LEU A 146 -11.77 -4.58 -7.15
CA LEU A 146 -11.39 -4.49 -8.56
C LEU A 146 -9.98 -5.04 -8.80
N GLU A 147 -9.06 -4.79 -7.87
CA GLU A 147 -7.67 -5.24 -7.99
C GLU A 147 -7.52 -6.72 -7.63
N THR A 148 -7.99 -7.15 -6.46
CA THR A 148 -7.73 -8.52 -5.98
C THR A 148 -8.78 -9.56 -6.40
N ARG A 149 -9.93 -9.11 -6.94
CA ARG A 149 -11.12 -9.95 -7.20
C ARG A 149 -11.53 -10.79 -5.98
N GLY A 150 -11.32 -10.23 -4.79
CA GLY A 150 -11.62 -10.83 -3.49
C GLY A 150 -10.74 -12.02 -3.11
N VAL A 151 -9.65 -12.23 -3.84
CA VAL A 151 -8.55 -13.06 -3.36
C VAL A 151 -7.85 -12.28 -2.25
N ASP A 152 -7.63 -12.96 -1.14
CA ASP A 152 -6.79 -12.44 -0.08
C ASP A 152 -5.35 -12.90 -0.36
N GLU A 153 -4.52 -11.96 -0.83
CA GLU A 153 -3.16 -12.24 -1.29
C GLU A 153 -2.28 -12.82 -0.17
N GLU A 154 -2.48 -12.34 1.06
CA GLU A 154 -1.70 -12.80 2.20
C GLU A 154 -2.02 -14.26 2.54
N SER A 155 -3.30 -14.65 2.65
CA SER A 155 -3.63 -16.06 2.87
C SER A 155 -3.22 -16.96 1.70
N LEU A 156 -3.34 -16.51 0.45
CA LEU A 156 -2.86 -17.26 -0.71
C LEU A 156 -1.36 -17.56 -0.60
N VAL A 157 -0.55 -16.56 -0.29
CA VAL A 157 0.90 -16.71 -0.13
C VAL A 157 1.25 -17.54 1.12
N GLN A 158 0.44 -17.50 2.18
CA GLN A 158 0.62 -18.33 3.37
C GLN A 158 0.33 -19.82 3.12
N THR A 159 -0.57 -20.18 2.19
CA THR A 159 -0.81 -21.59 1.82
C THR A 159 0.36 -22.24 1.10
N LEU A 160 1.28 -21.44 0.54
CA LEU A 160 2.45 -21.93 -0.18
C LEU A 160 3.56 -22.38 0.79
N PRO A 161 4.37 -23.39 0.41
CA PRO A 161 5.61 -23.73 1.10
C PRO A 161 6.50 -22.51 1.31
N LYS A 162 7.28 -22.53 2.40
CA LYS A 162 8.13 -21.41 2.82
C LYS A 162 9.08 -20.93 1.71
N ASP A 163 9.64 -21.85 0.93
CA ASP A 163 10.60 -21.52 -0.13
C ASP A 163 9.93 -20.74 -1.28
N LEU A 164 8.76 -21.20 -1.75
CA LEU A 164 8.00 -20.48 -2.80
C LEU A 164 7.54 -19.11 -2.32
N ARG A 165 7.09 -19.00 -1.06
CA ARG A 165 6.71 -17.70 -0.48
C ARG A 165 7.88 -16.72 -0.50
N ARG A 166 9.09 -17.19 -0.20
CA ARG A 166 10.31 -16.37 -0.22
C ARG A 166 10.64 -15.90 -1.63
N ASP A 167 10.62 -16.80 -2.60
CA ASP A 167 10.93 -16.47 -3.99
C ASP A 167 9.95 -15.45 -4.57
N ILE A 168 8.65 -15.60 -4.29
CA ILE A 168 7.61 -14.65 -4.72
C ILE A 168 7.84 -13.29 -4.07
N LYS A 169 8.00 -13.23 -2.74
CA LYS A 169 8.24 -11.96 -2.04
C LYS A 169 9.53 -11.28 -2.52
N ARG A 170 10.60 -12.04 -2.73
CA ARG A 170 11.88 -11.54 -3.27
C ARG A 170 11.67 -10.96 -4.67
N HIS A 171 10.95 -11.66 -5.55
CA HIS A 171 10.70 -11.19 -6.91
C HIS A 171 9.93 -9.86 -6.94
N LEU A 172 8.92 -9.71 -6.09
CA LEU A 172 8.08 -8.51 -6.03
C LEU A 172 8.80 -7.31 -5.39
N CYS A 173 9.57 -7.56 -4.33
CA CYS A 173 10.07 -6.48 -3.46
C CYS A 173 11.53 -6.08 -3.72
N LEU A 174 12.38 -6.98 -4.21
CA LEU A 174 13.84 -6.77 -4.21
C LEU A 174 14.27 -5.50 -4.97
N ASN A 175 13.64 -5.25 -6.13
CA ASN A 175 13.92 -4.07 -6.93
C ASN A 175 13.54 -2.77 -6.23
N LEU A 176 12.47 -2.78 -5.43
CA LEU A 176 12.02 -1.62 -4.66
C LEU A 176 12.94 -1.37 -3.47
N VAL A 177 13.29 -2.42 -2.73
CA VAL A 177 14.20 -2.33 -1.57
C VAL A 177 15.57 -1.80 -1.99
N ARG A 178 16.13 -2.29 -3.12
CA ARG A 178 17.44 -1.83 -3.63
C ARG A 178 17.48 -0.36 -4.05
N ARG A 179 16.34 0.28 -4.30
CA ARG A 179 16.31 1.71 -4.61
C ARG A 179 16.63 2.58 -3.40
N VAL A 180 16.44 2.06 -2.19
CA VAL A 180 16.86 2.75 -0.97
C VAL A 180 18.39 2.69 -0.91
N PRO A 181 19.10 3.83 -0.94
CA PRO A 181 20.56 3.84 -1.02
C PRO A 181 21.25 3.09 0.12
N LEU A 182 20.61 3.07 1.30
CA LEU A 182 21.10 2.35 2.47
C LEU A 182 21.03 0.82 2.29
N PHE A 183 20.00 0.32 1.61
CA PHE A 183 19.82 -1.11 1.36
C PHE A 183 20.60 -1.60 0.13
N ALA A 184 20.88 -0.73 -0.85
CA ALA A 184 21.61 -1.09 -2.06
C ALA A 184 23.00 -1.72 -1.80
N ASN A 185 23.66 -1.32 -0.70
CA ASN A 185 24.99 -1.79 -0.31
C ASN A 185 24.96 -2.93 0.73
N MET A 186 23.80 -3.52 1.00
CA MET A 186 23.65 -4.60 1.98
C MET A 186 23.80 -5.99 1.34
N ASP A 187 24.18 -6.97 2.15
CA ASP A 187 24.26 -8.37 1.72
C ASP A 187 22.89 -8.91 1.27
N GLU A 188 22.90 -9.78 0.26
CA GLU A 188 21.69 -10.42 -0.29
C GLU A 188 20.81 -11.08 0.78
N ARG A 189 21.42 -11.75 1.77
CA ARG A 189 20.70 -12.42 2.85
C ARG A 189 19.84 -11.46 3.68
N LEU A 190 20.28 -10.22 3.80
CA LEU A 190 19.57 -9.20 4.56
C LEU A 190 18.50 -8.51 3.72
N LEU A 191 18.77 -8.31 2.43
CA LEU A 191 17.73 -7.91 1.48
C LEU A 191 16.59 -8.94 1.46
N ASP A 192 16.91 -10.23 1.52
CA ASP A 192 15.92 -11.30 1.65
C ASP A 192 15.13 -11.19 2.96
N ALA A 193 15.82 -10.96 4.08
CA ALA A 193 15.17 -10.81 5.38
C ALA A 193 14.22 -9.60 5.45
N ILE A 194 14.54 -8.51 4.75
CA ILE A 194 13.66 -7.35 4.57
C ILE A 194 12.48 -7.73 3.67
N CYS A 195 12.74 -8.35 2.52
CA CYS A 195 11.69 -8.75 1.56
C CYS A 195 10.66 -9.69 2.19
N GLU A 196 11.09 -10.61 3.07
CA GLU A 196 10.20 -11.51 3.81
C GLU A 196 9.22 -10.77 4.74
N ARG A 197 9.61 -9.62 5.28
CA ARG A 197 8.87 -8.84 6.29
C ARG A 197 7.96 -7.76 5.71
N LEU A 198 8.12 -7.44 4.43
CA LEU A 198 7.24 -6.50 3.75
C LEU A 198 5.81 -7.05 3.68
N GLN A 199 4.86 -6.16 3.97
CA GLN A 199 3.42 -6.41 3.91
C GLN A 199 2.77 -5.54 2.83
N PRO A 200 1.86 -6.07 2.00
CA PRO A 200 1.15 -5.27 1.02
C PRO A 200 0.23 -4.27 1.72
N SER A 201 0.19 -3.04 1.22
CA SER A 201 -0.65 -1.96 1.72
C SER A 201 -1.31 -1.20 0.55
N LEU A 202 -2.56 -0.81 0.74
CA LEU A 202 -3.42 -0.22 -0.29
C LEU A 202 -4.03 1.08 0.25
N PHE A 203 -3.85 2.17 -0.50
CA PHE A 203 -4.35 3.48 -0.11
C PHE A 203 -5.25 4.06 -1.19
N THR A 204 -6.35 4.69 -0.77
CA THR A 204 -7.30 5.33 -1.69
C THR A 204 -6.93 6.76 -2.02
N GLU A 205 -7.49 7.29 -3.10
CA GLU A 205 -7.30 8.70 -3.47
C GLU A 205 -7.63 9.64 -2.31
N LYS A 206 -6.84 10.72 -2.17
CA LYS A 206 -6.98 11.78 -1.15
C LYS A 206 -6.78 11.31 0.29
N THR A 207 -6.28 10.10 0.51
CA THR A 207 -5.85 9.66 1.83
C THR A 207 -4.53 10.30 2.22
N TYR A 208 -4.38 10.63 3.50
CA TYR A 208 -3.12 11.06 4.08
C TYR A 208 -2.47 9.80 4.65
N LEU A 209 -1.28 9.46 4.15
CA LEU A 209 -0.53 8.29 4.60
C LEU A 209 0.22 8.64 5.87
N VAL A 210 0.88 9.80 5.88
CA VAL A 210 1.51 10.37 7.06
C VAL A 210 1.34 11.88 7.04
N ARG A 211 1.28 12.52 8.21
CA ARG A 211 1.27 13.98 8.33
C ARG A 211 2.57 14.43 8.99
N GLU A 212 3.03 15.60 8.61
CA GLU A 212 4.18 16.23 9.24
C GLU A 212 3.93 16.36 10.75
N GLY A 213 4.87 15.87 11.56
CA GLY A 213 4.78 15.83 13.02
C GLY A 213 4.21 14.52 13.61
N ASP A 214 3.47 13.72 12.84
CA ASP A 214 2.93 12.44 13.32
C ASP A 214 4.05 11.40 13.47
N PRO A 215 3.96 10.47 14.44
CA PRO A 215 4.93 9.38 14.57
C PRO A 215 4.93 8.49 13.32
N VAL A 216 6.11 8.18 12.80
CA VAL A 216 6.28 7.25 11.67
C VAL A 216 6.37 5.84 12.21
N ASP A 217 5.37 5.01 11.90
CA ASP A 217 5.23 3.61 12.32
C ASP A 217 5.64 2.62 11.22
N GLU A 218 5.56 3.02 9.96
CA GLU A 218 5.96 2.19 8.82
C GLU A 218 6.70 2.98 7.73
N MET A 219 7.62 2.29 7.06
CA MET A 219 8.28 2.75 5.84
C MET A 219 7.57 2.15 4.63
N LEU A 220 7.17 2.98 3.67
CA LEU A 220 6.38 2.57 2.52
C LEU A 220 7.20 2.61 1.22
N PHE A 221 7.08 1.55 0.43
CA PHE A 221 7.69 1.40 -0.89
C PHE A 221 6.60 1.42 -1.95
N ILE A 222 6.60 2.45 -2.80
CA ILE A 222 5.51 2.68 -3.75
C ILE A 222 5.69 1.76 -4.95
N ILE A 223 4.73 0.88 -5.18
CA ILE A 223 4.71 -0.02 -6.34
C ILE A 223 4.03 0.71 -7.49
N ARG A 224 2.81 1.19 -7.26
CA ARG A 224 1.96 1.87 -8.23
C ARG A 224 1.24 3.03 -7.58
N GLY A 225 1.01 4.09 -8.34
CA GLY A 225 0.26 5.26 -7.89
C GLY A 225 1.07 6.56 -7.88
N ARG A 226 0.41 7.63 -7.41
CA ARG A 226 1.00 8.98 -7.34
C ARG A 226 0.70 9.60 -6.00
N LEU A 227 1.73 10.07 -5.32
CA LEU A 227 1.59 10.74 -4.03
C LEU A 227 2.24 12.11 -4.08
N GLU A 228 1.64 13.02 -3.35
CA GLU A 228 2.16 14.35 -3.10
C GLU A 228 2.84 14.36 -1.73
N SER A 229 4.05 14.91 -1.68
CA SER A 229 4.79 15.13 -0.46
C SER A 229 4.92 16.62 -0.23
N VAL A 230 4.53 17.10 0.94
CA VAL A 230 4.59 18.51 1.32
C VAL A 230 5.31 18.64 2.65
N THR A 231 6.29 19.52 2.75
CA THR A 231 6.95 19.84 4.02
C THR A 231 6.94 21.33 4.28
N THR A 232 6.73 21.68 5.55
CA THR A 232 6.74 23.05 6.07
C THR A 232 7.91 23.30 7.02
N ASP A 233 8.85 22.35 7.13
CA ASP A 233 10.01 22.38 8.05
C ASP A 233 9.58 22.73 9.49
N GLY A 234 8.53 22.06 9.98
CA GLY A 234 7.96 22.29 11.31
C GLY A 234 7.22 23.62 11.44
N GLY A 235 6.63 24.12 10.35
CA GLY A 235 5.86 25.36 10.34
C GLY A 235 6.69 26.64 10.25
N ARG A 236 7.92 26.58 9.71
CA ARG A 236 8.71 27.79 9.46
C ARG A 236 8.03 28.67 8.41
N SER A 237 7.71 29.90 8.78
CA SER A 237 7.12 30.90 7.88
C SER A 237 8.00 31.10 6.63
N GLY A 238 7.41 30.88 5.45
CA GLY A 238 8.06 31.07 4.15
C GLY A 238 8.75 29.83 3.56
N PHE A 239 8.72 28.68 4.25
CA PHE A 239 9.22 27.41 3.70
C PHE A 239 8.06 26.48 3.35
N PHE A 240 7.85 26.25 2.05
CA PHE A 240 6.88 25.30 1.53
C PHE A 240 7.53 24.53 0.38
N ASN A 241 7.85 23.26 0.60
CA ASN A 241 8.37 22.40 -0.46
C ASN A 241 7.35 21.33 -0.79
N ARG A 242 7.04 21.21 -2.08
CA ARG A 242 6.11 20.24 -2.65
C ARG A 242 6.86 19.34 -3.61
N GLY A 243 6.93 18.06 -3.28
CA GLY A 243 7.45 16.98 -4.12
C GLY A 243 6.35 16.05 -4.59
N LEU A 244 6.63 15.28 -5.65
CA LEU A 244 5.76 14.23 -6.15
C LEU A 244 6.50 12.90 -6.04
N LEU A 245 5.91 11.94 -5.35
CA LEU A 245 6.39 10.55 -5.26
C LEU A 245 5.64 9.68 -6.26
N LYS A 246 6.39 8.84 -6.98
CA LYS A 246 5.92 7.95 -8.02
C LYS A 246 6.37 6.51 -7.75
N GLU A 247 6.11 5.66 -8.72
CA GLU A 247 6.48 4.25 -8.72
C GLU A 247 7.99 4.04 -8.50
N GLY A 248 8.30 3.24 -7.46
CA GLY A 248 9.64 2.96 -6.98
C GLY A 248 10.25 4.01 -6.07
N ASP A 249 9.53 5.08 -5.73
CA ASP A 249 9.91 5.96 -4.62
C ASP A 249 9.47 5.36 -3.28
N PHE A 250 9.95 5.95 -2.18
CA PHE A 250 9.62 5.51 -0.82
C PHE A 250 9.37 6.69 0.13
N CYS A 251 8.70 6.43 1.26
CA CYS A 251 8.54 7.38 2.35
C CYS A 251 8.66 6.70 3.73
N GLY A 252 8.86 7.49 4.79
CA GLY A 252 9.16 6.97 6.14
C GLY A 252 10.64 6.67 6.36
N GLU A 253 11.54 7.32 5.61
CA GLU A 253 12.99 7.14 5.70
C GLU A 253 13.58 7.56 7.06
N GLU A 254 12.83 8.36 7.82
CA GLU A 254 13.14 8.72 9.20
C GLU A 254 13.34 7.47 10.08
N LEU A 255 12.58 6.40 9.82
CA LEU A 255 12.70 5.13 10.53
C LEU A 255 14.04 4.45 10.34
N LEU A 256 14.72 4.64 9.21
CA LEU A 256 16.05 4.07 8.98
C LEU A 256 17.06 4.58 10.00
N THR A 257 17.00 5.88 10.30
CA THR A 257 17.90 6.50 11.27
C THR A 257 17.62 6.05 12.69
N TRP A 258 16.34 5.95 13.05
CA TRP A 258 15.91 5.47 14.35
C TRP A 258 16.26 4.00 14.58
N ALA A 259 16.02 3.12 13.60
CA ALA A 259 16.25 1.69 13.75
C ALA A 259 17.75 1.35 13.92
N LEU A 260 18.63 2.14 13.29
CA LEU A 260 20.08 1.96 13.37
C LEU A 260 20.71 2.59 14.62
N ASP A 261 20.02 3.50 15.32
CA ASP A 261 20.52 4.10 16.56
C ASP A 261 20.38 3.10 17.74
N PRO A 262 21.49 2.73 18.41
CA PRO A 262 21.45 1.85 19.57
C PRO A 262 20.73 2.41 20.78
N LYS A 263 20.71 3.73 20.91
CA LYS A 263 20.10 4.46 22.02
C LYS A 263 18.68 4.93 21.66
N SER A 264 18.14 4.46 20.53
CA SER A 264 16.78 4.77 20.12
C SER A 264 15.78 4.35 21.18
N SER A 265 15.12 5.35 21.78
CA SER A 265 13.99 5.13 22.68
C SER A 265 12.86 4.37 21.99
N SER A 266 11.94 3.81 22.77
CA SER A 266 10.68 3.23 22.26
C SER A 266 9.83 4.24 21.48
N ASN A 267 10.10 5.55 21.61
CA ASN A 267 9.41 6.58 20.85
C ASN A 267 9.83 6.56 19.38
N LEU A 268 8.83 6.55 18.50
CA LEU A 268 8.99 6.63 17.05
C LEU A 268 9.43 8.04 16.62
N PRO A 269 10.19 8.16 15.52
CA PRO A 269 10.54 9.46 14.96
C PRO A 269 9.29 10.16 14.41
N SER A 270 9.26 11.49 14.49
CA SER A 270 8.20 12.29 13.87
C SER A 270 8.45 12.45 12.37
N SER A 271 7.38 12.43 11.59
CA SER A 271 7.45 12.61 10.15
C SER A 271 7.83 14.04 9.78
N THR A 272 8.71 14.20 8.79
CA THR A 272 9.18 15.51 8.33
C THR A 272 8.31 16.14 7.25
N ARG A 273 7.36 15.38 6.72
CA ARG A 273 6.54 15.79 5.57
C ARG A 273 5.17 15.13 5.62
N THR A 274 4.17 15.84 5.16
CA THR A 274 2.85 15.29 4.91
C THR A 274 2.84 14.58 3.56
N VAL A 275 2.44 13.31 3.52
CA VAL A 275 2.31 12.52 2.30
C VAL A 275 0.84 12.21 2.05
N LYS A 276 0.35 12.58 0.87
CA LYS A 276 -1.05 12.41 0.45
C LYS A 276 -1.15 11.66 -0.87
N ALA A 277 -2.03 10.67 -0.94
CA ALA A 277 -2.35 9.98 -2.18
C ALA A 277 -3.13 10.89 -3.14
N LEU A 278 -2.62 11.08 -4.36
CA LEU A 278 -3.31 11.78 -5.45
C LEU A 278 -4.10 10.82 -6.36
N ALA A 279 -3.74 9.54 -6.34
CA ALA A 279 -4.41 8.44 -7.03
C ALA A 279 -4.54 7.26 -6.05
N GLU A 280 -5.18 6.19 -6.46
CA GLU A 280 -5.07 4.91 -5.75
C GLU A 280 -3.60 4.45 -5.74
N VAL A 281 -3.12 3.95 -4.59
CA VAL A 281 -1.72 3.60 -4.37
C VAL A 281 -1.61 2.18 -3.85
N GLU A 282 -0.73 1.41 -4.49
CA GLU A 282 -0.25 0.12 -4.02
C GLU A 282 1.18 0.29 -3.53
N ALA A 283 1.43 -0.13 -2.30
CA ALA A 283 2.73 -0.04 -1.66
C ALA A 283 3.03 -1.30 -0.86
N PHE A 284 4.31 -1.53 -0.58
CA PHE A 284 4.70 -2.43 0.51
C PHE A 284 5.06 -1.60 1.74
N ALA A 285 4.59 -2.03 2.90
CA ALA A 285 4.92 -1.47 4.20
C ALA A 285 5.95 -2.34 4.92
N LEU A 286 6.95 -1.68 5.50
CA LEU A 286 7.89 -2.25 6.46
C LEU A 286 7.67 -1.55 7.80
N THR A 287 7.11 -2.27 8.77
CA THR A 287 6.83 -1.70 10.09
C THR A 287 8.11 -1.38 10.84
N ALA A 288 8.04 -0.41 11.75
CA ALA A 288 9.15 0.02 12.59
C ALA A 288 9.72 -1.13 13.43
N GLU A 289 8.87 -2.01 13.95
CA GLU A 289 9.26 -3.18 14.73
C GLU A 289 10.10 -4.15 13.89
N GLU A 290 9.63 -4.48 12.69
CA GLU A 290 10.32 -5.39 11.78
C GLU A 290 11.63 -4.77 11.28
N LEU A 291 11.63 -3.47 10.94
CA LEU A 291 12.85 -2.76 10.59
C LEU A 291 13.86 -2.76 11.74
N LYS A 292 13.43 -2.52 12.98
CA LYS A 292 14.30 -2.57 14.17
C LYS A 292 14.84 -3.96 14.42
N PHE A 293 14.04 -5.00 14.19
CA PHE A 293 14.49 -6.38 14.27
C PHE A 293 15.61 -6.67 13.27
N VAL A 294 15.44 -6.30 11.99
CA VAL A 294 16.50 -6.48 11.00
C VAL A 294 17.70 -5.58 11.34
N ALA A 295 17.48 -4.34 11.81
CA ALA A 295 18.51 -3.41 12.30
C ALA A 295 19.36 -3.96 13.45
N GLY A 296 18.77 -4.71 14.37
CA GLY A 296 19.49 -5.42 15.41
C GLY A 296 20.48 -6.44 14.83
N GLN A 297 20.08 -7.17 13.78
CA GLN A 297 20.97 -8.10 13.07
C GLN A 297 22.04 -7.36 12.24
N PHE A 298 21.71 -6.16 11.73
CA PHE A 298 22.58 -5.29 10.93
C PHE A 298 23.73 -4.64 11.71
N ARG A 299 23.65 -4.49 13.05
CA ARG A 299 24.74 -3.89 13.87
C ARG A 299 26.09 -4.60 13.74
N ARG A 300 26.10 -5.80 13.13
CA ARG A 300 27.29 -6.63 12.88
C ARG A 300 28.03 -6.32 11.58
N LEU A 301 27.52 -5.44 10.71
CA LEU A 301 28.14 -5.11 9.42
C LEU A 301 29.02 -3.85 9.51
N HIS A 302 30.32 -4.07 9.71
CA HIS A 302 31.36 -3.03 9.85
C HIS A 302 31.75 -2.30 8.55
N SER A 303 30.85 -2.14 7.59
CA SER A 303 31.22 -1.47 6.34
C SER A 303 31.26 0.05 6.51
N ARG A 304 32.46 0.63 6.37
CA ARG A 304 32.68 2.09 6.29
C ARG A 304 31.78 2.77 5.26
N GLN A 305 31.42 2.05 4.19
CA GLN A 305 30.55 2.55 3.13
C GLN A 305 29.11 2.73 3.60
N VAL A 306 28.60 1.80 4.43
CA VAL A 306 27.26 1.90 5.03
C VAL A 306 27.21 3.06 6.02
N GLN A 307 28.26 3.27 6.81
CA GLN A 307 28.37 4.42 7.73
C GLN A 307 28.37 5.76 6.99
N GLN A 308 29.11 5.86 5.87
CA GLN A 308 29.11 7.06 5.03
C GLN A 308 27.74 7.30 4.40
N THR A 309 27.13 6.25 3.87
CA THR A 309 25.78 6.31 3.28
C THR A 309 24.77 6.77 4.33
N PHE A 310 24.81 6.20 5.53
CA PHE A 310 23.98 6.62 6.66
C PHE A 310 24.18 8.10 7.01
N ARG A 311 25.43 8.56 7.19
CA ARG A 311 25.74 9.97 7.47
C ARG A 311 25.25 10.89 6.36
N PHE A 312 25.35 10.44 5.10
CA PHE A 312 24.93 11.22 3.96
C PHE A 312 23.41 11.32 3.86
N TYR A 313 22.65 10.26 4.16
CA TYR A 313 21.18 10.25 4.03
C TYR A 313 20.44 10.64 5.31
N SER A 314 21.08 10.55 6.48
CA SER A 314 20.47 10.96 7.74
C SER A 314 20.26 12.48 7.79
N GLN A 315 19.02 12.91 8.01
CA GLN A 315 18.68 14.31 8.14
C GLN A 315 19.34 14.97 9.34
N GLN A 316 19.49 14.26 10.47
CA GLN A 316 20.17 14.77 11.67
C GLN A 316 21.64 15.10 11.37
N TRP A 317 22.31 14.26 10.59
CA TRP A 317 23.70 14.49 10.17
C TRP A 317 23.81 15.63 9.16
N ARG A 318 22.87 15.73 8.21
CA ARG A 318 22.82 16.84 7.25
C ARG A 318 22.57 18.19 7.92
N THR A 319 21.61 18.27 8.83
CA THR A 319 21.30 19.51 9.56
C THR A 319 22.45 19.90 10.48
N TRP A 320 23.04 18.94 11.20
CA TRP A 320 24.24 19.21 12.00
C TRP A 320 25.39 19.71 11.14
N ALA A 321 25.69 19.06 10.01
CA ALA A 321 26.76 19.47 9.10
C ALA A 321 26.52 20.88 8.53
N ALA A 322 25.29 21.18 8.10
CA ALA A 322 24.90 22.49 7.60
C ALA A 322 25.08 23.57 8.69
N CYS A 323 24.56 23.34 9.89
CA CYS A 323 24.71 24.27 11.01
C CYS A 323 26.17 24.43 11.44
N PHE A 324 26.98 23.35 11.39
CA PHE A 324 28.40 23.39 11.70
C PHE A 324 29.16 24.26 10.69
N ILE A 325 28.90 24.06 9.39
CA ILE A 325 29.47 24.87 8.31
C ILE A 325 29.04 26.34 8.47
N GLN A 326 27.76 26.60 8.72
CA GLN A 326 27.25 27.95 8.96
C GLN A 326 27.91 28.61 10.17
N ALA A 327 28.10 27.88 11.27
CA ALA A 327 28.77 28.38 12.47
C ALA A 327 30.27 28.65 12.23
N ALA A 328 30.94 27.79 11.46
CA ALA A 328 32.33 27.97 11.05
C ALA A 328 32.49 29.19 10.13
N TRP A 329 31.62 29.33 9.13
CA TRP A 329 31.58 30.50 8.23
C TRP A 329 31.32 31.79 9.00
N ARG A 330 30.33 31.81 9.90
CA ARG A 330 30.05 32.98 10.76
C ARG A 330 31.24 33.34 11.67
N ARG A 331 32.03 32.35 12.12
CA ARG A 331 33.27 32.60 12.86
C ARG A 331 34.36 33.19 11.96
N TYR A 332 34.57 32.61 10.79
CA TYR A 332 35.54 33.10 9.80
C TYR A 332 35.21 34.53 9.34
N SER A 333 33.95 34.78 8.94
CA SER A 333 33.49 36.10 8.52
C SER A 333 33.66 37.15 9.62
N ARG A 334 33.36 36.82 10.88
CA ARG A 334 33.62 37.74 12.01
C ARG A 334 35.10 38.04 12.21
N ARG A 335 35.98 37.03 12.08
CA ARG A 335 37.44 37.25 12.13
C ARG A 335 37.91 38.15 10.99
N LYS A 336 37.47 37.88 9.77
CA LYS A 336 37.84 38.68 8.59
C LYS A 336 37.35 40.13 8.67
N MET A 337 36.13 40.36 9.17
CA MET A 337 35.61 41.71 9.42
C MET A 337 36.37 42.43 10.54
N ALA A 338 36.87 41.72 11.55
CA ALA A 338 37.71 42.30 12.59
C ALA A 338 39.11 42.65 12.07
N GLU A 339 39.69 41.81 11.20
CA GLU A 339 40.97 42.10 10.53
C GLU A 339 40.86 43.30 9.58
N LEU A 340 39.77 43.41 8.81
CA LEU A 340 39.52 44.57 7.95
C LEU A 340 39.36 45.84 8.77
N ARG A 341 38.56 45.82 9.85
CA ARG A 341 38.46 46.95 10.77
C ARG A 341 39.79 47.32 11.41
N HIS A 342 40.63 46.35 11.75
CA HIS A 342 41.97 46.64 12.26
C HIS A 342 42.85 47.29 11.19
N LYS A 343 42.73 46.89 9.92
CA LYS A 343 43.46 47.56 8.82
C LYS A 343 42.96 48.97 8.58
N GLU A 344 41.64 49.18 8.53
CA GLU A 344 41.02 50.50 8.43
C GLU A 344 41.42 51.39 9.62
N GLU A 345 41.42 50.86 10.85
CA GLU A 345 41.91 51.58 12.03
C GLU A 345 43.39 51.97 11.86
N VAL A 346 44.26 51.05 11.39
CA VAL A 346 45.70 51.35 11.19
C VAL A 346 45.93 52.36 10.07
N GLU A 347 45.22 52.26 8.95
CA GLU A 347 45.27 53.23 7.85
C GLU A 347 44.78 54.61 8.32
N GLU A 348 43.69 54.67 9.08
CA GLU A 348 43.20 55.92 9.70
C GLU A 348 44.24 56.51 10.68
N TYR A 349 44.93 55.67 11.46
CA TYR A 349 46.02 56.12 12.34
C TYR A 349 47.25 56.63 11.56
N GLU A 350 47.59 56.02 10.43
CA GLU A 350 48.71 56.45 9.58
C GLU A 350 48.37 57.76 8.85
N GLU A 351 47.15 57.89 8.31
CA GLU A 351 46.65 59.14 7.70
C GLU A 351 46.54 60.27 8.73
N GLU A 352 46.03 60.00 9.94
CA GLU A 352 46.04 60.95 11.04
C GLU A 352 47.49 61.38 11.36
N GLU A 353 48.45 60.46 11.53
CA GLU A 353 49.86 60.83 11.80
C GLU A 353 50.52 61.66 10.69
N GLU A 354 50.21 61.39 9.42
CA GLU A 354 50.69 62.20 8.29
C GLU A 354 50.08 63.60 8.30
N GLU A 355 48.75 63.73 8.50
CA GLU A 355 48.05 65.02 8.59
C GLU A 355 48.54 65.86 9.78
N TYR A 356 48.70 65.24 10.97
CA TYR A 356 49.29 65.91 12.15
C TYR A 356 50.76 66.29 11.93
N GLY A 357 51.53 65.51 11.15
CA GLY A 357 52.91 65.80 10.81
C GLY A 357 53.06 66.98 9.83
N GLU A 358 52.12 67.12 8.89
CA GLU A 358 52.02 68.26 7.98
C GLU A 358 51.56 69.53 8.73
N GLU A 359 50.55 69.43 9.61
CA GLU A 359 50.10 70.55 10.45
C GLU A 359 51.20 71.04 11.41
N ASP A 360 52.01 70.15 12.01
CA ASP A 360 53.16 70.54 12.86
C ASP A 360 54.28 71.20 12.03
N GLN A 361 54.50 70.76 10.77
CA GLN A 361 55.42 71.43 9.85
C GLN A 361 54.91 72.81 9.43
N GLU A 362 53.61 72.97 9.19
CA GLU A 362 52.99 74.24 8.81
C GLU A 362 52.92 75.21 10.00
N ALA A 363 52.61 74.73 11.20
CA ALA A 363 52.70 75.51 12.44
C ALA A 363 54.14 75.95 12.73
N ARG A 364 55.15 75.09 12.50
CA ARG A 364 56.57 75.48 12.62
C ARG A 364 57.00 76.51 11.56
N ARG A 365 56.39 76.50 10.36
CA ARG A 365 56.61 77.55 9.34
C ARG A 365 55.92 78.87 9.71
N LEU A 366 54.80 78.84 10.42
CA LEU A 366 54.07 80.01 10.92
C LEU A 366 54.65 80.60 12.22
N VAL A 367 55.42 79.83 13.00
CA VAL A 367 56.11 80.27 14.23
C VAL A 367 57.53 80.80 13.94
N GLY A 368 57.82 81.12 12.68
CA GLY A 368 58.93 81.99 12.32
C GLY A 368 58.68 83.41 12.83
N ASP A 369 59.17 83.69 14.03
CA ASP A 369 59.27 84.97 14.72
C ASP A 369 58.08 85.34 15.65
N GLY A 370 58.35 85.36 16.97
CA GLY A 370 57.45 85.90 18.00
C GLY A 370 57.02 84.91 19.07
N GLY A 371 57.66 84.98 20.25
CA GLY A 371 57.36 84.14 21.40
C GLY A 371 55.99 84.37 22.03
N GLY A 372 55.19 83.31 22.12
CA GLY A 372 54.01 83.24 22.99
C GLY A 372 52.96 82.24 22.53
N SER A 373 53.06 80.96 22.94
CA SER A 373 51.96 79.99 22.80
C SER A 373 52.21 78.72 23.62
N SER A 374 51.86 78.74 24.91
CA SER A 374 51.82 77.53 25.76
C SER A 374 50.41 76.90 25.82
N THR A 375 49.40 77.58 25.26
CA THR A 375 47.98 77.23 25.39
C THR A 375 47.48 76.30 24.28
N LEU A 376 48.05 76.36 23.07
CA LEU A 376 47.65 75.53 21.93
C LEU A 376 48.07 74.06 22.07
N GLY A 377 49.27 73.79 22.58
CA GLY A 377 49.78 72.42 22.76
C GLY A 377 48.99 71.60 23.79
N ALA A 378 48.44 72.23 24.82
CA ALA A 378 47.65 71.57 25.85
C ALA A 378 46.27 71.11 25.32
N THR A 379 45.63 71.90 24.45
CA THR A 379 44.38 71.54 23.77
C THR A 379 44.53 70.35 22.82
N ILE A 380 45.66 70.27 22.11
CA ILE A 380 45.97 69.17 21.19
C ILE A 380 46.20 67.85 21.95
N LEU A 381 46.83 67.90 23.12
CA LEU A 381 47.02 66.70 23.95
C LEU A 381 45.71 66.22 24.60
N ALA A 382 44.81 67.14 24.97
CA ALA A 382 43.52 66.80 25.56
C ALA A 382 42.55 66.17 24.54
N SER A 383 42.55 66.62 23.28
CA SER A 383 41.77 65.99 22.21
C SER A 383 42.26 64.57 21.91
N ARG A 384 43.58 64.34 21.89
CA ARG A 384 44.19 63.00 21.73
C ARG A 384 43.76 62.01 22.81
N PHE A 385 43.67 62.46 24.07
CA PHE A 385 43.24 61.60 25.18
C PHE A 385 41.75 61.24 25.08
N ALA A 386 40.89 62.20 24.72
CA ALA A 386 39.45 61.98 24.59
C ALA A 386 39.09 61.04 23.43
N ALA A 387 39.74 61.19 22.26
CA ALA A 387 39.53 60.32 21.10
C ALA A 387 39.93 58.85 21.39
N ASN A 388 41.09 58.64 22.02
CA ASN A 388 41.55 57.30 22.40
C ASN A 388 40.68 56.64 23.49
N ALA A 389 40.13 57.41 24.44
CA ALA A 389 39.23 56.90 25.46
C ALA A 389 37.87 56.42 24.87
N LEU A 390 37.34 57.15 23.89
CA LEU A 390 36.08 56.80 23.20
C LEU A 390 36.22 55.55 22.31
N ARG A 391 37.36 55.37 21.62
CA ARG A 391 37.66 54.15 20.84
C ARG A 391 37.74 52.91 21.74
N GLY A 392 38.27 53.02 22.96
CA GLY A 392 38.31 51.93 23.94
C GLY A 392 36.94 51.41 24.38
N ILE A 393 35.95 52.30 24.51
CA ILE A 393 34.57 51.95 24.92
C ILE A 393 33.82 51.22 23.80
N HIS A 394 34.10 51.55 22.53
CA HIS A 394 33.54 50.85 21.37
C HIS A 394 34.03 49.40 21.25
N ARG A 395 35.29 49.10 21.62
CA ARG A 395 35.84 47.73 21.63
C ARG A 395 35.11 46.79 22.58
N PHE A 396 34.78 47.25 23.79
CA PHE A 396 34.07 46.45 24.81
C PHE A 396 32.61 46.15 24.46
N ARG A 397 31.94 47.02 23.71
CA ARG A 397 30.54 46.79 23.29
C ARG A 397 30.40 45.68 22.23
N SER A 398 31.46 45.41 21.46
CA SER A 398 31.45 44.36 20.43
C SER A 398 31.72 42.95 20.95
N SER A 399 32.22 42.81 22.20
CA SER A 399 32.54 41.51 22.81
C SER A 399 31.33 40.83 23.48
N SER A 400 30.15 41.45 23.46
CA SER A 400 28.88 40.83 23.86
C SER A 400 28.43 39.86 22.77
N SER A 401 29.19 38.79 22.57
CA SER A 401 28.80 37.72 21.67
C SER A 401 27.73 36.88 22.34
N THR A 402 26.50 36.95 21.83
CA THR A 402 25.50 35.89 21.98
C THR A 402 26.20 34.54 21.77
N GLU A 403 26.29 33.73 22.82
CA GLU A 403 26.82 32.37 22.75
C GLU A 403 26.09 31.63 21.62
N LEU A 404 26.85 31.25 20.59
CA LEU A 404 26.34 30.34 19.57
C LEU A 404 26.01 29.03 20.27
N VAL A 405 24.72 28.68 20.28
CA VAL A 405 24.19 27.37 20.73
C VAL A 405 25.14 26.26 20.26
N LYS A 406 25.80 25.59 21.21
CA LYS A 406 26.61 24.40 20.93
C LYS A 406 25.65 23.30 20.49
N LEU A 407 25.52 23.11 19.18
CA LEU A 407 24.77 21.98 18.64
C LEU A 407 25.52 20.69 18.98
N GLN A 408 24.87 19.83 19.75
CA GLN A 408 25.38 18.52 20.12
C GLN A 408 25.57 17.67 18.86
N LYS A 409 26.73 17.01 18.75
CA LYS A 409 27.01 16.10 17.64
C LYS A 409 25.98 14.96 17.67
N PRO A 410 25.29 14.65 16.55
CA PRO A 410 24.39 13.51 16.48
C PRO A 410 25.12 12.23 16.91
N PRO A 411 24.43 11.31 17.62
CA PRO A 411 25.03 10.04 17.99
C PRO A 411 25.48 9.32 16.71
N GLU A 412 26.72 8.79 16.75
CA GLU A 412 27.15 7.88 15.71
C GLU A 412 26.40 6.56 15.89
N PRO A 413 25.93 5.92 14.79
CA PRO A 413 25.43 4.55 14.88
C PRO A 413 26.54 3.70 15.50
N ASP A 414 26.27 3.17 16.69
CA ASP A 414 27.22 2.36 17.43
C ASP A 414 27.18 0.94 16.86
N PHE A 415 28.26 0.59 16.15
CA PHE A 415 28.51 -0.75 15.63
C PHE A 415 29.53 -1.49 16.51
N THR A 416 29.84 -0.96 17.70
CA THR A 416 30.77 -1.63 18.61
C THR A 416 30.04 -2.69 19.43
N ILE A 417 30.73 -3.80 19.61
CA ILE A 417 30.25 -4.99 20.30
C ILE A 417 30.17 -4.66 21.79
N GLU A 418 28.96 -4.62 22.35
CA GLU A 418 28.82 -4.97 23.77
C GLU A 418 28.46 -6.45 23.79
N ASP A 419 29.48 -7.26 24.07
CA ASP A 419 29.31 -8.64 24.53
C ASP A 419 28.56 -8.55 25.86
N THR A 420 27.27 -8.82 25.83
CA THR A 420 26.52 -9.18 27.03
C THR A 420 26.18 -10.66 26.92
N ASP A 421 26.80 -11.42 27.81
CA ASP A 421 26.67 -12.86 28.06
C ASP A 421 25.24 -13.41 28.02
#